data_AF-T0F978-F1
#
_entry.id   AF-T0F978-F1
#
_cell.length_a   1.000
_cell.length_b   1.000
_cell.length_c   1.000
_cell.angle_alpha   90.00
_cell.angle_beta   90.00
_cell.angle_gamma   90.00
#
_symmetry.space_group_name_H-M   'P 1'
#
loop_
_entity.id
_entity.type
_entity.pdbx_description
1 polymer ?
#
loop_
_entity_poly.entity_id
_entity_poly.type
_entity_poly.pdbx_seq_one_letter_code
_entity_poly.pdbx_strand_id
1 'polypeptide(L)'
;MIRVLFVILFLVPSILFSFPKRDARGSVSENYLKQQGIITLDLKKIHYRENDRIPVKMSITNTGDEVVRIFPSGRDLESYRIVVRDEDGNQISERDEEKRTESKRRNMVQSLEGKEIKEIILHKDEVFSKEIDLNSRFDLNPGKKYFVTAYFHPNIHEMPALFIRSRNQPYFFYEEKHNEPVLTSIPEKDPSVDGLEPEEVIHLFLGSEKKKNWVHHFKWIYFPEYVQSYDQYAEEYNRSEESERDFLLENFKRYLTESRAGILNSYRILNTESVSPGLAKVTVFVERRLNRLRAKYEYTYTLRRVPDEQGGFWKVSNLVAKVKK
;
A
#
# COMPACT_ATOMS: atom_id res chain seq x y z
N MET A 1 -40.85 -23.89 -60.91
CA MET A 1 -39.67 -23.80 -60.02
C MET A 1 -39.21 -22.37 -59.72
N ILE A 2 -39.16 -21.46 -60.71
CA ILE A 2 -38.72 -20.06 -60.50
C ILE A 2 -39.57 -19.27 -59.48
N ARG A 3 -40.88 -19.53 -59.39
CA ARG A 3 -41.76 -18.83 -58.45
C ARG A 3 -41.54 -19.19 -56.97
N VAL A 4 -41.05 -20.40 -56.68
CA VAL A 4 -40.77 -20.84 -55.30
C VAL A 4 -39.45 -20.25 -54.81
N LEU A 5 -38.47 -20.08 -55.71
CA LEU A 5 -37.18 -19.48 -55.39
C LEU A 5 -37.30 -17.99 -55.01
N PHE A 6 -38.19 -17.25 -55.68
CA PHE A 6 -38.43 -15.83 -55.38
C PHE A 6 -39.10 -15.59 -54.02
N VAL A 7 -39.98 -16.51 -53.58
CA VAL A 7 -40.64 -16.41 -52.27
C VAL A 7 -39.64 -16.66 -51.14
N ILE A 8 -38.71 -17.59 -51.33
CA ILE A 8 -37.63 -17.85 -50.36
C ILE A 8 -36.68 -16.64 -50.30
N LEU A 9 -36.32 -16.05 -51.44
CA LEU A 9 -35.44 -14.87 -51.48
C LEU A 9 -36.03 -13.63 -50.78
N PHE A 10 -37.35 -13.48 -50.77
CA PHE A 10 -38.05 -12.39 -50.08
C PHE A 10 -38.29 -12.62 -48.59
N LEU A 11 -38.24 -13.86 -48.11
CA LEU A 11 -38.42 -14.22 -46.69
C LEU A 11 -37.11 -14.29 -45.89
N VAL A 12 -35.96 -14.38 -46.55
CA VAL A 12 -34.64 -14.38 -45.89
C VAL A 12 -34.30 -13.04 -45.20
N PRO A 13 -34.59 -11.84 -45.76
CA PRO A 13 -34.24 -10.60 -45.08
C PRO A 13 -35.11 -10.34 -43.83
N SER A 14 -36.34 -10.85 -43.77
CA SER A 14 -37.20 -10.71 -42.58
C SER A 14 -36.79 -11.59 -41.41
N ILE A 15 -36.03 -12.67 -41.65
CA ILE A 15 -35.43 -13.50 -40.59
C ILE A 15 -34.10 -12.90 -40.12
N LEU A 16 -33.35 -12.23 -41.00
CA LEU A 16 -32.09 -11.56 -40.66
C LEU A 16 -32.28 -10.18 -40.01
N PHE A 17 -33.44 -9.54 -40.20
CA PHE A 17 -33.81 -8.24 -39.60
C PHE A 17 -35.04 -8.32 -38.68
N SER A 18 -35.36 -9.49 -38.11
CA SER A 18 -36.42 -9.56 -37.11
C SER A 18 -35.95 -8.90 -35.81
N PHE A 19 -36.25 -7.62 -35.64
CA PHE A 19 -36.26 -6.99 -34.33
C PHE A 19 -37.34 -7.65 -33.47
N PRO A 20 -37.09 -7.94 -32.18
CA PRO A 20 -38.08 -8.59 -31.33
C PRO A 20 -39.36 -7.74 -31.27
N LYS A 21 -40.51 -8.43 -31.34
CA LYS A 21 -41.85 -7.82 -31.28
C LYS A 21 -41.95 -6.98 -30.00
N ARG A 22 -42.07 -5.67 -30.16
CA ARG A 22 -42.33 -4.72 -29.06
C ARG A 22 -43.79 -4.86 -28.62
N ASP A 23 -44.04 -4.96 -27.32
CA ASP A 23 -45.38 -4.81 -26.77
C ASP A 23 -45.77 -3.32 -26.69
N ALA A 24 -47.06 -3.01 -26.52
CA ALA A 24 -47.65 -1.67 -26.60
C ALA A 24 -47.13 -0.64 -25.57
N ARG A 25 -46.18 -1.03 -24.70
CA ARG A 25 -45.50 -0.16 -23.72
C ARG A 25 -43.97 -0.08 -23.91
N GLY A 26 -43.42 -0.65 -24.98
CA GLY A 26 -42.03 -0.46 -25.40
C GLY A 26 -40.94 -1.15 -24.56
N SER A 27 -41.28 -1.92 -23.52
CA SER A 27 -40.30 -2.63 -22.69
C SER A 27 -39.91 -3.98 -23.31
N VAL A 28 -38.82 -4.01 -24.06
CA VAL A 28 -38.14 -5.26 -24.42
C VAL A 28 -37.37 -5.73 -23.19
N SER A 29 -37.86 -6.79 -22.55
CA SER A 29 -37.19 -7.46 -21.42
C SER A 29 -36.27 -8.60 -21.87
N GLU A 30 -35.90 -8.68 -23.15
CA GLU A 30 -34.76 -9.51 -23.53
C GLU A 30 -33.49 -8.72 -23.23
N ASN A 31 -32.84 -9.09 -22.14
CA ASN A 31 -31.68 -8.39 -21.61
C ASN A 31 -30.57 -8.29 -22.69
N TYR A 32 -30.44 -7.10 -23.31
CA TYR A 32 -29.43 -6.80 -24.33
C TYR A 32 -28.00 -7.03 -23.86
N LEU A 33 -27.79 -7.28 -22.56
CA LEU A 33 -26.50 -7.63 -21.98
C LEU A 33 -25.80 -8.78 -22.73
N LYS A 34 -26.52 -9.80 -23.25
CA LYS A 34 -25.84 -10.88 -24.01
C LYS A 34 -25.22 -10.40 -25.33
N GLN A 35 -25.81 -9.38 -25.95
CA GLN A 35 -25.38 -8.84 -27.24
C GLN A 35 -24.41 -7.66 -27.07
N GLN A 36 -24.62 -6.84 -26.03
CA GLN A 36 -23.95 -5.54 -25.85
C GLN A 36 -23.06 -5.52 -24.60
N GLY A 37 -23.22 -6.47 -23.68
CA GLY A 37 -22.46 -6.56 -22.44
C GLY A 37 -21.15 -7.31 -22.61
N ILE A 38 -20.06 -6.70 -22.17
CA ILE A 38 -18.73 -7.33 -22.09
C ILE A 38 -18.36 -7.52 -20.63
N ILE A 39 -17.93 -8.74 -20.30
CA ILE A 39 -17.42 -9.07 -18.97
C ILE A 39 -15.91 -9.24 -19.03
N THR A 40 -15.19 -8.52 -18.19
CA THR A 40 -13.75 -8.64 -18.03
C THR A 40 -13.38 -8.93 -16.59
N LEU A 41 -12.30 -9.67 -16.42
CA LEU A 41 -11.69 -9.98 -15.14
C LEU A 41 -10.35 -9.28 -15.03
N ASP A 42 -10.08 -8.73 -13.86
CA ASP A 42 -8.82 -8.08 -13.54
C ASP A 42 -8.26 -8.61 -12.22
N LEU A 43 -6.97 -8.91 -12.22
CA LEU A 43 -6.21 -9.41 -11.07
C LEU A 43 -5.13 -8.40 -10.75
N LYS A 44 -5.04 -7.97 -9.48
CA LYS A 44 -4.06 -6.95 -9.05
C LYS A 44 -2.61 -7.40 -9.25
N LYS A 45 -2.35 -8.70 -9.10
CA LYS A 45 -1.02 -9.33 -9.21
C LYS A 45 -1.11 -10.66 -9.95
N ILE A 46 0.04 -11.11 -10.46
CA ILE A 46 0.19 -12.42 -11.09
C ILE A 46 0.69 -13.47 -10.09
N HIS A 47 1.46 -13.07 -9.07
CA HIS A 47 1.99 -13.97 -8.04
C HIS A 47 1.34 -13.65 -6.71
N TYR A 48 0.79 -14.67 -6.05
CA TYR A 48 0.21 -14.60 -4.71
C TYR A 48 0.82 -15.69 -3.85
N ARG A 49 1.11 -15.37 -2.58
CA ARG A 49 1.63 -16.33 -1.62
C ARG A 49 0.51 -16.96 -0.82
N GLU A 50 0.83 -18.06 -0.15
CA GLU A 50 -0.08 -18.70 0.79
C GLU A 50 -0.59 -17.71 1.87
N ASN A 51 -1.91 -17.67 2.06
CA ASN A 51 -2.65 -16.72 2.91
C ASN A 51 -2.77 -15.27 2.40
N ASP A 52 -2.23 -14.94 1.23
CA ASP A 52 -2.51 -13.64 0.62
C ASP A 52 -3.98 -13.56 0.19
N ARG A 53 -4.57 -12.37 0.29
CA ARG A 53 -5.87 -12.09 -0.32
C ARG A 53 -5.69 -12.07 -1.84
N ILE A 54 -6.56 -12.76 -2.57
CA ILE A 54 -6.50 -12.88 -4.05
C ILE A 54 -7.76 -12.21 -4.62
N PRO A 55 -7.77 -10.87 -4.72
CA PRO A 55 -8.92 -10.14 -5.24
C PRO A 55 -8.99 -10.19 -6.76
N VAL A 56 -10.07 -10.75 -7.28
CA VAL A 56 -10.49 -10.65 -8.68
C VAL A 56 -11.55 -9.57 -8.79
N LYS A 57 -11.33 -8.58 -9.65
CA LYS A 57 -12.32 -7.58 -10.00
C LYS A 57 -13.04 -8.02 -11.28
N MET A 58 -14.32 -8.33 -11.18
CA MET A 58 -15.18 -8.58 -12.33
C MET A 58 -15.86 -7.28 -12.75
N SER A 59 -15.71 -6.91 -14.02
CA SER A 59 -16.29 -5.69 -14.59
C SER A 59 -17.27 -6.04 -15.71
N ILE A 60 -18.45 -5.45 -15.67
CA ILE A 60 -19.53 -5.60 -16.64
C ILE A 60 -19.68 -4.25 -17.34
N THR A 61 -19.38 -4.21 -18.62
CA THR A 61 -19.41 -2.98 -19.43
C THR A 61 -20.54 -3.08 -20.45
N ASN A 62 -21.37 -2.05 -20.55
CA ASN A 62 -22.31 -1.94 -21.66
C ASN A 62 -21.63 -1.24 -22.85
N THR A 63 -21.43 -1.96 -23.95
CA THR A 63 -20.80 -1.42 -25.17
C THR A 63 -21.79 -1.07 -26.28
N GLY A 64 -23.08 -1.29 -26.06
CA GLY A 64 -24.12 -0.98 -27.02
C GLY A 64 -24.79 0.37 -26.76
N ASP A 65 -25.64 0.76 -27.70
CA ASP A 65 -26.37 2.03 -27.64
C ASP A 65 -27.66 1.96 -26.79
N GLU A 66 -28.11 0.75 -26.43
CA GLU A 66 -29.31 0.54 -25.61
C GLU A 66 -28.97 0.46 -24.13
N VAL A 67 -29.90 0.89 -23.28
CA VAL A 67 -29.75 0.79 -21.83
C VAL A 67 -29.93 -0.66 -21.39
N VAL A 68 -28.99 -1.16 -20.59
CA VAL A 68 -29.01 -2.51 -20.08
C VAL A 68 -29.41 -2.52 -18.60
N ARG A 69 -30.27 -3.45 -18.21
CA ARG A 69 -30.73 -3.60 -16.81
C ARG A 69 -30.29 -4.95 -16.27
N ILE A 70 -29.63 -4.93 -15.12
CA ILE A 70 -29.19 -6.13 -14.42
C ILE A 70 -29.81 -6.16 -13.02
N PHE A 71 -30.19 -7.36 -12.60
CA PHE A 71 -30.85 -7.69 -11.34
C PHE A 71 -30.00 -8.70 -10.58
N PRO A 72 -28.80 -8.32 -10.13
CA PRO A 72 -27.97 -9.23 -9.36
C PRO A 72 -28.67 -9.62 -8.06
N SER A 73 -28.62 -10.92 -7.73
CA SER A 73 -29.08 -11.42 -6.43
C SER A 73 -28.29 -10.75 -5.31
N GLY A 74 -28.97 -10.43 -4.21
CA GLY A 74 -28.35 -9.94 -2.98
C GLY A 74 -27.42 -10.97 -2.33
N ARG A 75 -27.54 -12.25 -2.72
CA ARG A 75 -26.56 -13.29 -2.40
C ARG A 75 -25.43 -13.21 -3.43
N ASP A 76 -24.25 -12.82 -2.96
CA ASP A 76 -23.07 -12.54 -3.78
C ASP A 76 -22.66 -13.69 -4.74
N LEU A 77 -23.10 -14.91 -4.48
CA LEU A 77 -22.68 -16.14 -5.16
C LEU A 77 -23.60 -16.57 -6.31
N GLU A 78 -24.86 -16.12 -6.34
CA GLU A 78 -25.82 -16.63 -7.33
C GLU A 78 -25.65 -15.94 -8.69
N SER A 79 -25.42 -14.62 -8.70
CA SER A 79 -25.23 -13.85 -9.93
C SER A 79 -23.77 -13.83 -10.42
N TYR A 80 -22.81 -14.06 -9.54
CA TYR A 80 -21.38 -13.90 -9.82
C TYR A 80 -20.63 -15.22 -9.61
N ARG A 81 -20.72 -16.11 -10.59
CA ARG A 81 -20.09 -17.42 -10.50
C ARG A 81 -18.66 -17.36 -11.04
N ILE A 82 -17.70 -17.75 -10.23
CA ILE A 82 -16.30 -17.88 -10.65
C ILE A 82 -15.96 -19.35 -10.76
N VAL A 83 -15.18 -19.70 -11.79
CA VAL A 83 -14.61 -21.02 -11.97
C VAL A 83 -13.10 -20.87 -12.04
N VAL A 84 -12.41 -21.51 -11.10
CA VAL A 84 -10.96 -21.59 -11.08
C VAL A 84 -10.53 -22.96 -11.61
N ARG A 85 -9.58 -22.98 -12.55
CA ARG A 85 -8.99 -24.20 -13.10
C ARG A 85 -7.48 -24.21 -12.87
N ASP A 86 -6.91 -25.38 -12.66
CA ASP A 86 -5.45 -25.56 -12.64
C ASP A 86 -4.86 -25.59 -14.05
N GLU A 87 -3.53 -25.76 -14.13
CA GLU A 87 -2.79 -25.90 -15.39
C GLU A 87 -3.20 -27.14 -16.20
N ASP A 88 -3.61 -28.21 -15.51
CA ASP A 88 -4.09 -29.45 -16.11
C ASP A 88 -5.54 -29.35 -16.61
N GLY A 89 -6.22 -28.21 -16.35
CA GLY A 89 -7.59 -27.93 -16.75
C GLY A 89 -8.66 -28.48 -15.79
N ASN A 90 -8.27 -29.05 -14.65
CA ASN A 90 -9.18 -29.51 -13.61
C ASN A 90 -9.80 -28.30 -12.90
N GLN A 91 -11.10 -28.38 -12.68
CA GLN A 91 -11.82 -27.37 -11.91
C GLN A 91 -11.55 -27.57 -10.42
N ILE A 92 -11.16 -26.49 -9.73
CA ILE A 92 -10.96 -26.49 -8.29
C ILE A 92 -12.31 -26.38 -7.59
N SER A 93 -12.51 -27.22 -6.58
CA SER A 93 -13.71 -27.19 -5.75
C SER A 93 -13.82 -25.87 -5.00
N GLU A 94 -15.02 -25.32 -4.99
CA GLU A 94 -15.38 -24.25 -4.07
C GLU A 94 -15.40 -24.85 -2.65
N ARG A 95 -14.86 -24.11 -1.68
CA ARG A 95 -14.93 -24.50 -0.27
C ARG A 95 -16.39 -24.39 0.13
N ASP A 96 -17.03 -25.52 0.45
CA ASP A 96 -18.46 -25.57 0.78
C ASP A 96 -18.82 -24.54 1.86
N GLU A 97 -19.64 -23.54 1.52
CA GLU A 97 -20.28 -22.66 2.51
C GLU A 97 -21.41 -23.43 3.22
N GLU A 98 -21.09 -24.49 3.96
CA GLU A 98 -22.02 -24.97 4.97
C GLU A 98 -22.05 -23.94 6.13
N LYS A 99 -23.17 -23.22 6.23
CA LYS A 99 -23.62 -22.46 7.42
C LYS A 99 -22.80 -21.22 7.79
N ARG A 100 -22.85 -20.18 6.96
CA ARG A 100 -22.82 -18.81 7.50
C ARG A 100 -24.23 -18.42 7.93
N THR A 101 -24.47 -18.72 9.20
CA THR A 101 -25.57 -18.34 10.06
C THR A 101 -26.28 -17.06 9.62
N GLU A 102 -27.61 -17.13 9.62
CA GLU A 102 -28.53 -16.00 9.65
C GLU A 102 -28.21 -15.07 10.83
N SER A 103 -27.17 -14.25 10.72
CA SER A 103 -26.96 -13.15 11.65
C SER A 103 -27.96 -12.06 11.32
N LYS A 104 -29.10 -12.14 12.00
CA LYS A 104 -30.14 -11.12 12.12
C LYS A 104 -29.53 -9.71 12.15
N ARG A 105 -29.56 -9.01 11.01
CA ARG A 105 -29.39 -7.56 10.97
C ARG A 105 -30.66 -6.94 11.53
N ARG A 106 -30.61 -6.49 12.79
CA ARG A 106 -31.63 -5.63 13.38
C ARG A 106 -31.63 -4.33 12.58
N ASN A 107 -32.80 -3.98 12.05
CA ASN A 107 -33.15 -2.75 11.33
C ASN A 107 -32.64 -2.67 9.89
N MET A 108 -33.27 -3.44 8.99
CA MET A 108 -33.34 -3.10 7.57
C MET A 108 -34.80 -3.16 7.13
N VAL A 109 -35.30 -2.06 6.55
CA VAL A 109 -36.66 -1.95 6.05
C VAL A 109 -36.85 -2.99 4.95
N GLN A 110 -37.71 -3.97 5.19
CA GLN A 110 -38.05 -5.02 4.25
C GLN A 110 -39.20 -4.55 3.36
N SER A 111 -39.05 -4.67 2.04
CA SER A 111 -40.19 -4.71 1.12
C SER A 111 -40.96 -6.03 1.34
N LEU A 112 -42.26 -6.03 1.06
CA LEU A 112 -43.23 -7.10 1.39
C LEU A 112 -42.87 -8.51 0.86
N GLU A 113 -41.87 -8.65 -0.02
CA GLU A 113 -41.41 -9.93 -0.59
C GLU A 113 -40.01 -10.39 -0.12
N GLY A 114 -39.38 -9.69 0.83
CA GLY A 114 -38.17 -10.19 1.52
C GLY A 114 -36.92 -10.43 0.66
N LYS A 115 -36.88 -9.98 -0.61
CA LYS A 115 -35.71 -10.05 -1.49
C LYS A 115 -35.19 -8.65 -1.81
N GLU A 116 -33.95 -8.37 -1.41
CA GLU A 116 -33.19 -7.21 -1.86
C GLU A 116 -32.69 -7.46 -3.29
N ILE A 117 -33.57 -7.32 -4.28
CA ILE A 117 -33.15 -7.26 -5.68
C ILE A 117 -32.82 -5.80 -5.96
N LYS A 118 -31.53 -5.49 -6.11
CA LYS A 118 -31.09 -4.15 -6.55
C LYS A 118 -31.11 -4.12 -8.07
N GLU A 119 -32.00 -3.30 -8.65
CA GLU A 119 -31.92 -2.97 -10.07
C GLU A 119 -30.71 -2.09 -10.31
N ILE A 120 -29.86 -2.47 -11.26
CA ILE A 120 -28.74 -1.66 -11.74
C ILE A 120 -28.98 -1.39 -13.22
N ILE A 121 -28.97 -0.12 -13.57
CA ILE A 121 -29.16 0.37 -14.92
C ILE A 121 -27.77 0.79 -15.44
N LEU A 122 -27.37 0.26 -16.60
CA LEU A 122 -26.12 0.56 -17.26
C LEU A 122 -26.40 1.27 -18.58
N HIS A 123 -26.03 2.54 -18.63
CA HIS A 123 -25.99 3.32 -19.87
C HIS A 123 -24.80 2.91 -20.75
N LYS A 124 -24.75 3.45 -21.97
CA LYS A 124 -23.65 3.23 -22.89
C LYS A 124 -22.31 3.58 -22.23
N ASP A 125 -21.33 2.70 -22.39
CA ASP A 125 -19.97 2.77 -21.85
C ASP A 125 -19.87 2.76 -20.31
N GLU A 126 -20.98 2.57 -19.59
CA GLU A 126 -20.94 2.42 -18.14
C GLU A 126 -20.43 1.05 -17.72
N VAL A 127 -19.71 1.05 -16.60
CA VAL A 127 -19.06 -0.13 -16.04
C VAL A 127 -19.53 -0.35 -14.61
N PHE A 128 -20.11 -1.52 -14.37
CA PHE A 128 -20.32 -2.02 -13.01
C PHE A 128 -19.22 -3.01 -12.65
N SER A 129 -18.61 -2.85 -11.48
CA SER A 129 -17.53 -3.74 -11.03
C SER A 129 -17.76 -4.30 -9.64
N LYS A 130 -17.38 -5.57 -9.44
CA LYS A 130 -17.43 -6.26 -8.15
C LYS A 130 -16.12 -6.97 -7.88
N GLU A 131 -15.60 -6.81 -6.66
CA GLU A 131 -14.39 -7.49 -6.20
C GLU A 131 -14.77 -8.76 -5.44
N ILE A 132 -14.15 -9.88 -5.81
CA ILE A 132 -14.35 -11.20 -5.22
C ILE A 132 -12.99 -11.73 -4.79
N ASP A 133 -12.88 -12.19 -3.54
CA ASP A 133 -11.65 -12.83 -3.05
C ASP A 133 -11.70 -14.34 -3.32
N LEU A 134 -10.68 -14.85 -4.03
CA LEU A 134 -10.60 -16.27 -4.39
C LEU A 134 -10.08 -17.14 -3.26
N ASN A 135 -9.15 -16.63 -2.44
CA ASN A 135 -8.52 -17.42 -1.38
C ASN A 135 -9.53 -17.81 -0.28
N SER A 136 -10.53 -16.96 -0.03
CA SER A 136 -11.62 -17.29 0.89
C SER A 136 -12.67 -18.26 0.31
N ARG A 137 -12.68 -18.50 -1.02
CA ARG A 137 -13.72 -19.27 -1.71
C ARG A 137 -13.26 -20.61 -2.28
N PHE A 138 -11.98 -20.78 -2.59
CA PHE A 138 -11.46 -21.98 -3.24
C PHE A 138 -10.32 -22.60 -2.42
N ASP A 139 -10.25 -23.93 -2.41
CA ASP A 139 -9.13 -24.66 -1.82
C ASP A 139 -7.97 -24.71 -2.82
N LEU A 140 -7.15 -23.66 -2.78
CA LEU A 140 -5.97 -23.50 -3.64
C LEU A 140 -4.77 -24.23 -3.02
N ASN A 141 -4.09 -25.01 -3.85
CA ASN A 141 -2.88 -25.75 -3.48
C ASN A 141 -1.63 -24.96 -3.92
N PRO A 142 -0.65 -24.73 -3.01
CA PRO A 142 0.58 -24.03 -3.35
C PRO A 142 1.40 -24.72 -4.46
N GLY A 143 2.23 -23.93 -5.14
CA GLY A 143 3.11 -24.38 -6.23
C GLY A 143 2.40 -24.56 -7.58
N LYS A 144 1.14 -24.12 -7.70
CA LYS A 144 0.32 -24.32 -8.91
C LYS A 144 -0.06 -22.99 -9.59
N LYS A 145 -0.25 -23.09 -10.90
CA LYS A 145 -0.82 -22.03 -11.73
C LYS A 145 -2.33 -22.23 -11.86
N TYR A 146 -3.07 -21.14 -11.68
CA TYR A 146 -4.52 -21.11 -11.73
C TYR A 146 -5.03 -20.15 -12.80
N PHE A 147 -6.11 -20.54 -13.48
CA PHE A 147 -6.81 -19.75 -14.47
C PHE A 147 -8.23 -19.45 -14.00
N VAL A 148 -8.66 -18.20 -14.14
CA VAL A 148 -9.94 -17.73 -13.64
C VAL A 148 -10.87 -17.44 -14.81
N THR A 149 -12.07 -18.03 -14.78
CA THR A 149 -13.18 -17.70 -15.69
C THR A 149 -14.37 -17.27 -14.87
N ALA A 150 -15.10 -16.25 -15.30
CA ALA A 150 -16.33 -15.84 -14.63
C ALA A 150 -17.54 -16.05 -15.53
N TYR A 151 -18.67 -16.32 -14.88
CA TYR A 151 -19.99 -16.39 -15.46
C TYR A 151 -20.90 -15.46 -14.67
N PHE A 152 -21.55 -14.55 -15.38
CA PHE A 152 -22.49 -13.63 -14.78
C PHE A 152 -23.91 -13.97 -15.20
N HIS A 153 -24.79 -14.07 -14.20
CA HIS A 153 -26.23 -14.20 -14.39
C HIS A 153 -26.90 -12.86 -14.07
N PRO A 154 -27.36 -12.13 -15.10
CA PRO A 154 -27.96 -10.81 -14.90
C PRO A 154 -29.29 -10.85 -14.16
N ASN A 155 -30.03 -11.96 -14.23
CA ASN A 155 -31.26 -12.17 -13.48
C ASN A 155 -31.46 -13.68 -13.27
N ILE A 156 -30.93 -14.20 -12.17
CA ILE A 156 -30.95 -15.65 -11.90
C ILE A 156 -32.37 -16.18 -11.60
N HIS A 157 -33.25 -15.34 -11.06
CA HIS A 157 -34.58 -15.76 -10.63
C HIS A 157 -35.56 -15.89 -11.80
N GLU A 158 -35.53 -14.95 -12.74
CA GLU A 158 -36.44 -14.95 -13.89
C GLU A 158 -35.79 -15.58 -15.14
N MET A 159 -34.46 -15.52 -15.26
CA MET A 159 -33.73 -15.98 -16.45
C MET A 159 -32.50 -16.82 -16.06
N PRO A 160 -32.68 -17.98 -15.40
CA PRO A 160 -31.55 -18.81 -14.95
C PRO A 160 -30.66 -19.33 -16.10
N ALA A 161 -31.25 -19.54 -17.28
CA ALA A 161 -30.53 -19.99 -18.47
C ALA A 161 -29.66 -18.90 -19.12
N LEU A 162 -29.89 -17.62 -18.77
CA LEU A 162 -29.12 -16.51 -19.32
C LEU A 162 -27.86 -16.31 -18.47
N PHE A 163 -26.72 -16.59 -19.09
CA PHE A 163 -25.41 -16.29 -18.52
C PHE A 163 -24.45 -15.77 -19.57
N ILE A 164 -23.48 -15.00 -19.12
CA ILE A 164 -22.43 -14.43 -19.96
C ILE A 164 -21.09 -14.80 -19.37
N ARG A 165 -20.21 -15.35 -20.20
CA ARG A 165 -18.85 -15.72 -19.83
C ARG A 165 -17.91 -14.52 -19.96
N SER A 166 -16.91 -14.42 -19.08
CA SER A 166 -15.82 -13.45 -19.21
C SER A 166 -15.09 -13.58 -20.55
N ARG A 167 -14.77 -12.45 -21.17
CA ARG A 167 -14.04 -12.37 -22.45
C ARG A 167 -12.59 -12.78 -22.29
N ASN A 168 -11.98 -12.45 -21.16
CA ASN A 168 -10.63 -12.82 -20.82
C ASN A 168 -10.60 -13.89 -19.72
N GLN A 169 -9.44 -14.54 -19.62
CA GLN A 169 -9.16 -15.60 -18.66
C GLN A 169 -7.80 -15.29 -17.99
N PRO A 170 -7.77 -14.41 -16.97
CA PRO A 170 -6.53 -14.10 -16.29
C PRO A 170 -6.02 -15.32 -15.52
N TYR A 171 -4.70 -15.35 -15.30
CA TYR A 171 -4.05 -16.42 -14.56
C TYR A 171 -3.21 -15.84 -13.41
N PHE A 172 -2.97 -16.66 -12.40
CA PHE A 172 -2.05 -16.36 -11.31
C PHE A 172 -1.29 -17.60 -10.85
N PHE A 173 -0.12 -17.38 -10.23
CA PHE A 173 0.65 -18.40 -9.53
C PHE A 173 0.36 -18.30 -8.04
N TYR A 174 0.04 -19.43 -7.42
CA TYR A 174 -0.12 -19.53 -5.98
C TYR A 174 1.11 -20.22 -5.41
N GLU A 175 1.97 -19.47 -4.75
CA GLU A 175 3.26 -19.91 -4.27
C GLU A 175 3.17 -20.35 -2.81
N GLU A 176 3.91 -21.40 -2.46
CA GLU A 176 4.08 -21.80 -1.07
C GLU A 176 4.77 -20.67 -0.33
N LYS A 177 4.30 -20.37 0.87
CA LYS A 177 5.07 -19.52 1.77
C LYS A 177 6.28 -20.33 2.19
N HIS A 178 7.37 -20.23 1.44
CA HIS A 178 8.65 -20.65 1.98
C HIS A 178 8.83 -19.92 3.29
N ASN A 179 9.06 -20.68 4.36
CA ASN A 179 9.68 -20.19 5.58
C ASN A 179 11.11 -19.79 5.22
N GLU A 180 11.25 -18.79 4.37
CA GLU A 180 12.48 -18.03 4.29
C GLU A 180 12.73 -17.59 5.73
N PRO A 181 13.92 -17.90 6.30
CA PRO A 181 14.28 -17.31 7.57
C PRO A 181 14.06 -15.83 7.37
N VAL A 182 13.22 -15.24 8.22
CA VAL A 182 12.92 -13.82 8.20
C VAL A 182 14.26 -13.11 8.31
N LEU A 183 14.89 -12.83 7.17
CA LEU A 183 15.78 -11.70 7.03
C LEU A 183 14.84 -10.57 7.32
N THR A 184 14.83 -10.15 8.59
CA THR A 184 14.06 -9.05 9.13
C THR A 184 13.95 -8.03 8.02
N SER A 185 12.79 -8.00 7.36
CA SER A 185 12.50 -7.02 6.33
C SER A 185 12.81 -5.72 7.04
N ILE A 186 13.87 -5.03 6.64
CA ILE A 186 14.15 -3.69 7.12
C ILE A 186 12.83 -2.99 6.86
N PRO A 187 12.07 -2.63 7.91
CA PRO A 187 10.74 -2.09 7.70
C PRO A 187 10.93 -0.91 6.76
N GLU A 188 10.25 -0.95 5.61
CA GLU A 188 10.22 0.17 4.70
C GLU A 188 9.54 1.28 5.51
N LYS A 189 10.36 2.12 6.14
CA LYS A 189 9.88 3.17 7.02
C LYS A 189 9.06 4.10 6.15
N ASP A 190 7.82 4.28 6.60
CA ASP A 190 6.81 5.08 5.95
C ASP A 190 7.41 6.42 5.48
N PRO A 191 7.38 6.75 4.17
CA PRO A 191 7.95 7.99 3.64
C PRO A 191 7.25 9.26 4.15
N SER A 192 6.25 9.13 5.04
CA SER A 192 5.56 10.23 5.70
C SER A 192 6.37 10.90 6.83
N VAL A 193 7.51 10.33 7.25
CA VAL A 193 8.47 10.97 8.16
C VAL A 193 9.63 11.53 7.32
N ASP A 194 9.36 12.60 6.59
CA ASP A 194 10.25 13.24 5.60
C ASP A 194 11.44 13.99 6.26
N GLY A 195 12.19 13.32 7.14
CA GLY A 195 13.33 13.89 7.85
C GLY A 195 14.33 12.82 8.30
N LEU A 196 15.62 13.20 8.26
CA LEU A 196 16.74 12.34 8.70
C LEU A 196 16.52 11.80 10.11
N GLU A 197 16.87 10.53 10.34
CA GLU A 197 16.78 9.93 11.66
C GLU A 197 17.86 10.45 12.61
N PRO A 198 17.64 10.42 13.93
CA PRO A 198 18.67 10.82 14.89
C PRO A 198 20.00 10.10 14.69
N GLU A 199 19.95 8.83 14.32
CA GLU A 199 21.13 8.02 14.02
C GLU A 199 21.88 8.52 12.78
N GLU A 200 21.16 8.83 11.71
CA GLU A 200 21.71 9.39 10.47
C GLU A 200 22.32 10.78 10.69
N VAL A 201 21.67 11.62 11.50
CA VAL A 201 22.20 12.93 11.87
C VAL A 201 23.53 12.79 12.62
N ILE A 202 23.63 11.84 13.57
CA ILE A 202 24.90 11.57 14.27
C ILE A 202 25.96 11.01 13.32
N HIS A 203 25.57 10.17 12.35
CA HIS A 203 26.48 9.69 11.32
C HIS A 203 27.05 10.85 10.48
N LEU A 204 26.21 11.78 10.05
CA LEU A 204 26.63 12.97 9.29
C LEU A 204 27.48 13.93 10.14
N PHE A 205 27.11 14.12 11.40
CA PHE A 205 27.83 14.95 12.38
C PHE A 205 29.25 14.44 12.65
N LEU A 206 29.41 13.15 12.96
CA LEU A 206 30.73 12.54 13.20
C LEU A 206 31.52 12.31 11.90
N GLY A 207 30.83 11.99 10.81
CA GLY A 207 31.45 11.84 9.50
C GLY A 207 32.07 13.15 8.99
N SER A 208 31.41 14.28 9.24
CA SER A 208 31.94 15.61 8.89
C SER A 208 33.10 16.03 9.80
N GLU A 209 33.06 15.71 11.11
CA GLU A 209 34.21 15.90 12.02
C GLU A 209 35.43 15.10 11.53
N LYS A 210 35.25 13.81 11.21
CA LYS A 210 36.32 12.93 10.74
C LYS A 210 36.94 13.43 9.43
N LYS A 211 36.13 13.99 8.52
CA LYS A 211 36.57 14.61 7.27
C LYS A 211 37.10 16.04 7.44
N LYS A 212 37.07 16.60 8.65
CA LYS A 212 37.41 18.01 8.95
C LYS A 212 36.58 19.02 8.15
N ASN A 213 35.34 18.66 7.78
CA ASN A 213 34.41 19.56 7.10
C ASN A 213 33.55 20.28 8.15
N TRP A 214 34.12 21.33 8.75
CA TRP A 214 33.53 22.02 9.90
C TRP A 214 32.22 22.74 9.59
N VAL A 215 32.05 23.23 8.36
CA VAL A 215 30.79 23.84 7.91
C VAL A 215 29.63 22.85 8.02
N HIS A 216 29.86 21.61 7.57
CA HIS A 216 28.85 20.55 7.64
C HIS A 216 28.71 19.99 9.06
N HIS A 217 29.79 20.00 9.85
CA HIS A 217 29.74 19.58 11.25
C HIS A 217 28.86 20.52 12.08
N PHE A 218 29.08 21.83 11.96
CA PHE A 218 28.34 22.84 12.72
C PHE A 218 26.87 22.95 12.30
N LYS A 219 26.51 22.55 11.07
CA LYS A 219 25.12 22.51 10.61
C LYS A 219 24.21 21.68 11.54
N TRP A 220 24.75 20.61 12.12
CA TRP A 220 23.99 19.66 12.94
C TRP A 220 23.97 19.99 14.42
N ILE A 221 24.57 21.11 14.84
CA ILE A 221 24.67 21.51 16.25
C ILE A 221 23.63 22.58 16.57
N TYR A 222 22.92 22.42 17.69
CA TYR A 222 22.14 23.48 18.29
C TYR A 222 22.97 24.19 19.35
N PHE A 223 23.75 25.18 18.92
CA PHE A 223 24.76 25.86 19.74
C PHE A 223 24.28 26.42 21.08
N PRO A 224 23.08 27.05 21.20
CA PRO A 224 22.62 27.61 22.46
C PRO A 224 22.55 26.60 23.62
N GLU A 225 22.30 25.33 23.31
CA GLU A 225 22.29 24.25 24.30
C GLU A 225 23.58 23.45 24.29
N TYR A 226 24.19 23.23 23.12
CA TYR A 226 25.39 22.41 23.01
C TYR A 226 26.58 22.99 23.78
N VAL A 227 26.67 24.33 23.86
CA VAL A 227 27.69 25.01 24.65
C VAL A 227 27.62 24.64 26.14
N GLN A 228 26.43 24.29 26.64
CA GLN A 228 26.21 23.92 28.05
C GLN A 228 26.88 22.59 28.42
N SER A 229 27.29 21.77 27.45
CA SER A 229 28.06 20.54 27.69
C SER A 229 29.52 20.79 28.05
N TYR A 230 29.99 22.04 27.99
CA TYR A 230 31.37 22.42 28.25
C TYR A 230 31.43 23.43 29.39
N ASP A 231 31.74 22.97 30.60
CA ASP A 231 31.70 23.77 31.85
C ASP A 231 32.31 25.18 31.69
N GLN A 232 33.49 25.27 31.09
CA GLN A 232 34.18 26.55 30.87
C GLN A 232 33.35 27.55 30.03
N TYR A 233 32.72 27.09 28.95
CA TYR A 233 31.94 27.94 28.05
C TYR A 233 30.49 28.11 28.54
N ALA A 234 29.96 27.14 29.28
CA ALA A 234 28.62 27.19 29.85
C ALA A 234 28.48 28.33 30.85
N GLU A 235 29.45 28.48 31.77
CA GLU A 235 29.45 29.57 32.76
C GLU A 235 29.51 30.95 32.11
N GLU A 236 30.38 31.11 31.11
CA GLU A 236 30.58 32.37 30.40
C GLU A 236 29.34 32.73 29.56
N TYR A 237 28.79 31.78 28.80
CA TYR A 237 27.59 31.97 27.99
C TYR A 237 26.35 32.38 28.81
N ASN A 238 26.19 31.81 30.01
CA ASN A 238 25.06 32.11 30.88
C ASN A 238 25.16 33.49 31.55
N ARG A 239 26.39 34.03 31.72
CA ARG A 239 26.64 35.35 32.30
C ARG A 239 26.63 36.47 31.25
N SER A 240 26.95 36.15 30.01
CA SER A 240 27.00 37.11 28.90
C SER A 240 25.63 37.59 28.45
N GLU A 241 25.58 38.86 28.02
CA GLU A 241 24.43 39.47 27.35
C GLU A 241 24.26 38.92 25.92
N GLU A 242 23.08 39.09 25.33
CA GLU A 242 22.72 38.49 24.04
C GLU A 242 23.68 38.87 22.90
N SER A 243 24.17 40.11 22.88
CA SER A 243 25.16 40.59 21.90
C SER A 243 26.55 39.99 22.06
N GLU A 244 26.93 39.58 23.27
CA GLU A 244 28.23 38.94 23.54
C GLU A 244 28.19 37.43 23.29
N ARG A 245 27.01 36.82 23.39
CA ARG A 245 26.82 35.38 23.14
C ARG A 245 27.21 34.98 21.74
N ASP A 246 26.92 35.79 20.73
CA ASP A 246 27.30 35.49 19.34
C ASP A 246 28.82 35.41 19.18
N PHE A 247 29.56 36.37 19.77
CA PHE A 247 31.03 36.36 19.76
C PHE A 247 31.59 35.16 20.53
N LEU A 248 31.00 34.81 21.67
CA LEU A 248 31.37 33.63 22.44
C LEU A 248 31.15 32.34 21.64
N LEU A 249 30.01 32.22 20.94
CA LEU A 249 29.72 31.07 20.09
C LEU A 249 30.71 30.94 18.92
N GLU A 250 31.21 32.05 18.36
CA GLU A 250 32.28 32.00 17.36
C GLU A 250 33.61 31.47 17.94
N ASN A 251 33.99 31.93 19.13
CA ASN A 251 35.17 31.42 19.82
C ASN A 251 35.01 29.95 20.18
N PHE A 252 33.83 29.54 20.62
CA PHE A 252 33.50 28.14 20.90
C PHE A 252 33.58 27.26 19.64
N LYS A 253 33.08 27.73 18.49
CA LYS A 253 33.27 27.04 17.21
C LYS A 253 34.75 26.86 16.88
N ARG A 254 35.58 27.90 17.08
CA ARG A 254 37.04 27.82 16.88
C ARG A 254 37.65 26.77 17.80
N TYR A 255 37.28 26.76 19.07
CA TYR A 255 37.73 25.76 20.05
C TYR A 255 37.40 24.32 19.62
N LEU A 256 36.20 24.07 19.09
CA LEU A 256 35.83 22.73 18.59
C LEU A 256 36.73 22.27 17.43
N THR A 257 37.20 23.19 16.57
CA THR A 257 38.09 22.83 15.45
C THR A 257 39.51 22.47 15.88
N GLU A 258 39.98 22.97 17.02
CA GLU A 258 41.35 22.74 17.53
C GLU A 258 41.62 21.28 17.94
N SER A 259 40.59 20.43 18.00
CA SER A 259 40.73 18.98 18.23
C SER A 259 41.49 18.62 19.51
N ARG A 260 41.36 19.41 20.59
CA ARG A 260 42.07 19.20 21.87
C ARG A 260 41.79 17.83 22.52
N ALA A 261 40.59 17.28 22.30
CA ALA A 261 40.21 15.94 22.74
C ALA A 261 40.83 14.80 21.88
N GLY A 262 41.65 15.14 20.88
CA GLY A 262 42.20 14.21 19.90
C GLY A 262 41.35 14.10 18.64
N ILE A 263 41.98 13.60 17.58
CA ILE A 263 41.35 13.44 16.26
C ILE A 263 40.46 12.20 16.29
N LEU A 264 39.25 12.33 15.76
CA LEU A 264 38.32 11.21 15.60
C LEU A 264 38.89 10.16 14.63
N ASN A 265 39.20 8.96 15.14
CA ASN A 265 39.75 7.86 14.35
C ASN A 265 38.63 6.96 13.80
N SER A 266 37.78 6.47 14.69
CA SER A 266 36.65 5.60 14.37
C SER A 266 35.47 5.88 15.31
N TYR A 267 34.26 5.57 14.84
CA TYR A 267 33.07 5.59 15.68
C TYR A 267 32.12 4.46 15.27
N ARG A 268 31.30 4.01 16.21
CA ARG A 268 30.22 3.05 15.98
C ARG A 268 29.01 3.45 16.81
N ILE A 269 27.87 3.62 16.16
CA ILE A 269 26.60 3.88 16.85
C ILE A 269 26.19 2.57 17.54
N LEU A 270 25.85 2.65 18.83
CA LEU A 270 25.54 1.49 19.67
C LEU A 270 24.04 1.36 19.90
N ASN A 271 23.36 2.47 20.17
CA ASN A 271 21.95 2.50 20.49
C ASN A 271 21.34 3.86 20.16
N THR A 272 20.08 3.85 19.75
CA THR A 272 19.26 5.03 19.50
C THR A 272 17.97 4.88 20.30
N GLU A 273 17.76 5.78 21.26
CA GLU A 273 16.60 5.81 22.14
C GLU A 273 15.75 7.06 21.84
N SER A 274 14.51 6.87 21.41
CA SER A 274 13.56 7.96 21.26
C SER A 274 12.89 8.25 22.61
N VAL A 275 13.31 9.33 23.27
CA VAL A 275 12.79 9.73 24.59
C VAL A 275 11.42 10.40 24.44
N SER A 276 11.23 11.22 23.41
CA SER A 276 9.96 11.88 23.07
C SER A 276 9.90 12.24 21.57
N PRO A 277 8.74 12.64 21.01
CA PRO A 277 8.56 12.96 19.58
C PRO A 277 9.48 14.08 19.01
N GLY A 278 10.26 14.75 19.85
CA GLY A 278 11.28 15.73 19.46
C GLY A 278 12.57 15.65 20.27
N LEU A 279 12.79 14.57 21.03
CA LEU A 279 13.99 14.35 21.84
C LEU A 279 14.48 12.91 21.68
N ALA A 280 15.72 12.74 21.25
CA ALA A 280 16.35 11.44 21.09
C ALA A 280 17.72 11.43 21.78
N LYS A 281 18.14 10.24 22.21
CA LYS A 281 19.48 9.98 22.74
C LYS A 281 20.17 8.94 21.87
N VAL A 282 21.37 9.24 21.43
CA VAL A 282 22.18 8.34 20.60
C VAL A 282 23.48 8.06 21.33
N THR A 283 23.71 6.79 21.63
CA THR A 283 24.93 6.33 22.28
C THR A 283 25.91 5.83 21.23
N VAL A 284 27.13 6.35 21.25
CA VAL A 284 28.16 6.13 20.25
C VAL A 284 29.45 5.73 20.94
N PHE A 285 30.05 4.64 20.46
CA PHE A 285 31.42 4.31 20.79
C PHE A 285 32.35 5.13 19.90
N VAL A 286 33.28 5.87 20.50
CA VAL A 286 34.20 6.77 19.80
C VAL A 286 35.64 6.45 20.17
N GLU A 287 36.50 6.28 19.17
CA GLU A 287 37.93 6.16 19.34
C GLU A 287 38.60 7.45 18.85
N ARG A 288 39.25 8.16 19.77
CA ARG A 288 40.05 9.35 19.45
C ARG A 288 41.54 9.03 19.56
N ARG A 289 42.32 9.64 18.68
CA ARG A 289 43.78 9.58 18.68
C ARG A 289 44.34 10.92 19.08
N LEU A 290 45.06 10.95 20.19
CA LEU A 290 45.87 12.10 20.61
C LEU A 290 47.33 11.69 20.54
N ASN A 291 48.07 12.27 19.59
CA ASN A 291 49.45 11.90 19.27
C ASN A 291 49.58 10.39 18.91
N ARG A 292 50.22 9.60 19.79
CA ARG A 292 50.39 8.14 19.64
C ARG A 292 49.42 7.32 20.50
N LEU A 293 48.64 7.96 21.37
CA LEU A 293 47.71 7.29 22.26
C LEU A 293 46.32 7.23 21.65
N ARG A 294 45.65 6.10 21.84
CA ARG A 294 44.27 5.88 21.44
C ARG A 294 43.42 5.81 22.70
N ALA A 295 42.44 6.68 22.79
CA ALA A 295 41.48 6.71 23.89
C ALA A 295 40.10 6.31 23.36
N LYS A 296 39.42 5.45 24.11
CA LYS A 296 38.10 4.93 23.79
C LYS A 296 37.08 5.59 24.73
N TYR A 297 36.06 6.16 24.13
CA TYR A 297 34.99 6.85 24.82
C TYR A 297 33.64 6.28 24.43
N GLU A 298 32.70 6.40 25.34
CA GLU A 298 31.28 6.22 25.08
C GLU A 298 30.64 7.60 25.19
N TYR A 299 30.16 8.11 24.06
CA TYR A 299 29.49 9.39 23.96
C TYR A 299 27.99 9.18 23.91
N THR A 300 27.25 9.92 24.70
CA THR A 300 25.80 10.00 24.62
C THR A 300 25.43 11.38 24.11
N TYR A 301 24.94 11.42 22.88
CA TYR A 301 24.43 12.65 22.25
C TYR A 301 22.94 12.77 22.51
N THR A 302 22.50 13.95 22.94
CA THR A 302 21.07 14.29 22.97
C THR A 302 20.76 15.12 21.75
N LEU A 303 19.75 14.71 20.99
CA LEU A 303 19.26 15.43 19.81
C LEU A 303 17.88 15.98 20.10
N ARG A 304 17.63 17.19 19.62
CA ARG A 304 16.32 17.84 19.66
C ARG A 304 15.86 18.22 18.28
N ARG A 305 14.56 18.11 18.02
CA ARG A 305 13.93 18.64 16.83
C ARG A 305 13.73 20.15 16.99
N VAL A 306 14.48 20.94 16.22
CA VAL A 306 14.37 22.41 16.22
C VAL A 306 13.44 22.80 15.07
N PRO A 307 12.35 23.55 15.33
CA PRO A 307 11.47 24.03 14.28
C PRO A 307 12.25 24.96 13.34
N ASP A 308 12.13 24.74 12.03
CA ASP A 308 12.70 25.56 10.97
C ASP A 308 11.59 25.86 9.94
N GLU A 309 11.76 26.90 9.12
CA GLU A 309 10.76 27.37 8.15
C GLU A 309 10.33 26.28 7.14
N GLN A 310 11.15 25.24 6.96
CA GLN A 310 10.95 24.13 6.01
C GLN A 310 10.62 22.79 6.70
N GLY A 311 10.43 22.77 8.01
CA GLY A 311 10.19 21.56 8.80
C GLY A 311 11.26 21.35 9.87
N GLY A 312 10.88 20.75 11.00
CA GLY A 312 11.80 20.62 12.14
C GLY A 312 12.91 19.59 11.89
N PHE A 313 14.17 20.02 11.97
CA PHE A 313 15.35 19.15 11.82
C PHE A 313 15.93 18.73 13.17
N TRP A 314 16.51 17.52 13.23
CA TRP A 314 17.28 17.09 14.41
C TRP A 314 18.62 17.83 14.48
N LYS A 315 18.91 18.40 15.64
CA LYS A 315 20.20 19.00 15.98
C LYS A 315 20.70 18.46 17.31
N VAL A 316 22.02 18.28 17.41
CA VAL A 316 22.71 17.86 18.62
C VAL A 316 22.69 19.03 19.60
N SER A 317 22.06 18.83 20.76
CA SER A 317 21.92 19.84 21.79
C SER A 317 22.74 19.56 23.03
N ASN A 318 23.20 18.33 23.25
CA ASN A 318 24.03 17.99 24.40
C ASN A 318 24.95 16.80 24.08
N LEU A 319 26.12 16.76 24.70
CA LEU A 319 27.09 15.68 24.65
C LEU A 319 27.54 15.31 26.07
N VAL A 320 27.44 14.03 26.41
CA VAL A 320 28.03 13.46 27.62
C VAL A 320 29.06 12.41 27.24
N ALA A 321 30.28 12.55 27.74
CA ALA A 321 31.38 11.62 27.45
C ALA A 321 31.73 10.78 28.68
N LYS A 322 31.81 9.46 28.52
CA LYS A 322 32.29 8.52 29.53
C LYS A 322 33.54 7.80 29.01
N VAL A 323 34.57 7.69 29.84
CA VAL A 323 35.79 6.95 29.48
C VAL A 323 35.50 5.46 29.60
N LYS A 324 35.77 4.70 28.54
CA LYS A 324 35.65 3.24 28.57
C LYS A 324 37.03 2.67 28.88
N LYS A 325 37.17 2.08 30.08
CA LYS A 325 38.41 1.43 30.52
C LYS A 325 38.73 0.21 29.69
#